data_AF-A0A7C4I3I5-F1
#
_entry.id   AF-A0A7C4I3I5-F1
#
_cell.length_a   1.000
_cell.length_b   1.000
_cell.length_c   1.000
_cell.angle_alpha   90.00
_cell.angle_beta   90.00
_cell.angle_gamma   90.00
#
_symmetry.space_group_name_H-M   'P 1'
#
loop_
_entity.id
_entity.type
_entity.pdbx_description
1 polymer ?
#
loop_
_entity_poly.entity_id
_entity_poly.type
_entity_poly.pdbx_seq_one_letter_code
_entity_poly.pdbx_strand_id
1 'polypeptide(L)'
;MSSHDLYRKIQIFLGDLATNKHLASTKEYNMLPRYVVEYLVSEFIKLHGPTNYAPKLSQYIANHYREAREKDKVLHETMNGNTVQLIDEIKVETDVTIENYRTHLMNLGIKDAMIAKPVIDSYENLLVTGMWGEAKIQYNPEIVPRNIKGE
;
A
#
# COMPACT_ATOMS: atom_id res chain seq x y z
N MET A 1 -3.81 -27.41 -24.62
CA MET A 1 -3.11 -27.34 -23.33
C MET A 1 -3.87 -26.34 -22.47
N SER A 2 -4.30 -26.72 -21.26
CA SER A 2 -5.05 -25.81 -20.39
C SER A 2 -4.16 -24.66 -19.92
N SER A 3 -4.73 -23.46 -19.74
CA SER A 3 -4.00 -22.31 -19.19
C SER A 3 -3.39 -22.63 -17.80
N HIS A 4 -4.05 -23.51 -17.05
CA HIS A 4 -3.57 -24.03 -15.77
C HIS A 4 -2.31 -24.91 -15.89
N ASP A 5 -2.26 -25.78 -16.90
CA ASP A 5 -1.09 -26.64 -17.15
C ASP A 5 0.13 -25.84 -17.61
N LEU A 6 -0.12 -24.80 -18.40
CA LEU A 6 0.92 -23.88 -18.84
C LEU A 6 1.51 -23.12 -17.65
N TYR A 7 0.65 -22.55 -16.79
CA TYR A 7 1.10 -21.85 -15.59
C TYR A 7 1.91 -22.73 -14.65
N ARG A 8 1.48 -23.98 -14.43
CA ARG A 8 2.22 -24.95 -13.60
C ARG A 8 3.63 -25.22 -14.15
N LYS A 9 3.77 -25.39 -15.46
CA LYS A 9 5.08 -25.57 -16.10
C LYS A 9 5.96 -24.34 -15.95
N ILE A 10 5.40 -23.15 -16.15
CA ILE A 10 6.11 -21.88 -15.98
C ILE A 10 6.63 -21.74 -14.54
N GLN A 11 5.83 -22.08 -13.52
CA GLN A 11 6.29 -22.07 -12.13
C GLN A 11 7.46 -23.02 -11.86
N ILE A 12 7.50 -24.20 -12.50
CA ILE A 12 8.61 -25.16 -12.35
C ILE A 12 9.94 -24.57 -12.84
N PHE A 13 9.91 -23.78 -13.92
CA PHE A 13 11.13 -23.25 -14.55
C PHE A 13 11.53 -21.86 -14.06
N LEU A 14 10.57 -21.01 -13.66
CA LEU A 14 10.80 -19.61 -13.31
C LEU A 14 10.56 -19.31 -11.83
N GLY A 15 10.04 -20.26 -11.06
CA GLY A 15 9.80 -20.11 -9.62
C GLY A 15 9.01 -18.85 -9.29
N ASP A 16 9.60 -18.00 -8.46
CA ASP A 16 9.03 -16.73 -7.97
C ASP A 16 8.78 -15.67 -9.07
N LEU A 17 9.37 -15.83 -10.26
CA LEU A 17 9.14 -14.92 -11.40
C LEU A 17 7.83 -15.24 -12.16
N ALA A 18 7.18 -16.37 -11.86
CA ALA A 18 5.96 -16.80 -12.52
C ALA A 18 4.71 -16.29 -11.79
N THR A 19 4.04 -15.26 -12.34
CA THR A 19 2.82 -14.66 -11.78
C THR A 19 1.55 -15.07 -12.53
N ASN A 20 0.45 -15.35 -11.80
CA ASN A 20 -0.80 -15.80 -12.40
C ASN A 20 -1.61 -14.63 -12.97
N LYS A 21 -1.35 -14.30 -14.24
CA LYS A 21 -1.94 -13.16 -14.95
C LYS A 21 -3.47 -13.18 -15.06
N HIS A 22 -4.11 -14.36 -14.97
CA HIS A 22 -5.57 -14.48 -15.01
C HIS A 22 -6.22 -13.95 -13.73
N LEU A 23 -5.63 -14.22 -12.56
CA LEU A 23 -6.15 -13.76 -11.28
C LEU A 23 -5.95 -12.26 -11.08
N ALA A 24 -4.82 -11.71 -11.53
CA ALA A 24 -4.56 -10.27 -11.51
C ALA A 24 -5.49 -9.46 -12.45
N SER A 25 -6.33 -10.14 -13.24
CA SER A 25 -7.33 -9.51 -14.12
C SER A 25 -8.77 -9.71 -13.61
N THR A 26 -8.94 -10.29 -12.42
CA THR A 26 -10.26 -10.48 -11.79
C THR A 26 -10.79 -9.13 -11.29
N LYS A 27 -12.08 -8.84 -11.52
CA LYS A 27 -12.75 -7.59 -11.13
C LYS A 27 -12.55 -7.21 -9.65
N GLU A 28 -12.37 -8.21 -8.80
CA GLU A 28 -12.19 -8.08 -7.36
C GLU A 28 -10.94 -7.30 -6.96
N TYR A 29 -9.93 -7.21 -7.84
CA TYR A 29 -8.64 -6.55 -7.55
C TYR A 29 -8.35 -5.33 -8.43
N ASN A 30 -9.33 -4.88 -9.23
CA ASN A 30 -9.14 -3.81 -10.21
C ASN A 30 -8.79 -2.44 -9.60
N MET A 31 -9.00 -2.27 -8.30
CA MET A 31 -8.65 -1.05 -7.56
C MET A 31 -7.15 -0.93 -7.27
N LEU A 32 -6.40 -2.03 -7.40
CA LEU A 32 -4.95 -2.05 -7.25
C LEU A 32 -4.27 -2.17 -8.63
N PRO A 33 -3.11 -1.53 -8.85
CA PRO A 33 -2.30 -1.79 -10.02
C PRO A 33 -1.93 -3.27 -10.14
N ARG A 34 -1.87 -3.79 -11.37
CA ARG A 34 -1.60 -5.20 -11.64
C ARG A 34 -0.35 -5.72 -10.91
N TYR A 35 0.73 -4.96 -10.92
CA TYR A 35 1.99 -5.39 -10.29
C TYR A 35 1.87 -5.54 -8.76
N VAL A 36 1.02 -4.74 -8.11
CA VAL A 36 0.74 -4.86 -6.66
C VAL A 36 -0.02 -6.14 -6.40
N VAL A 37 -1.04 -6.43 -7.21
CA VAL A 37 -1.82 -7.67 -7.10
C VAL A 37 -0.93 -8.89 -7.32
N GLU A 38 -0.06 -8.86 -8.34
CA GLU A 38 0.87 -9.96 -8.62
C GLU A 38 1.85 -10.20 -7.46
N TYR A 39 2.39 -9.13 -6.87
CA TYR A 39 3.22 -9.22 -5.66
C TYR A 39 2.45 -9.86 -4.50
N LEU A 40 1.27 -9.34 -4.18
CA LEU A 40 0.45 -9.87 -3.08
C LEU A 40 0.05 -11.34 -3.31
N VAL A 41 -0.28 -11.72 -4.54
CA VAL A 41 -0.56 -13.12 -4.89
C VAL A 41 0.66 -14.00 -4.61
N SER A 42 1.86 -13.60 -5.04
CA SER A 42 3.10 -14.33 -4.76
C SER A 42 3.31 -14.51 -3.25
N GLU A 43 3.21 -13.43 -2.48
CA GLU A 43 3.41 -13.47 -1.03
C GLU A 43 2.37 -14.34 -0.33
N PHE A 44 1.10 -14.22 -0.68
CA PHE A 44 0.04 -15.03 -0.07
C PHE A 44 0.11 -16.50 -0.48
N ILE A 45 0.60 -16.84 -1.68
CA ILE A 45 0.91 -18.23 -2.06
C ILE A 45 2.04 -18.79 -1.20
N LYS A 46 3.10 -18.02 -0.95
CA LYS A 46 4.20 -18.44 -0.07
C LYS A 46 3.72 -18.70 1.36
N LEU A 47 2.84 -17.84 1.88
CA LEU A 47 2.35 -17.92 3.27
C LEU A 47 1.24 -18.96 3.50
N HIS A 48 0.36 -19.17 2.52
CA HIS A 48 -0.86 -19.96 2.69
C HIS A 48 -1.00 -21.12 1.71
N GLY A 49 -0.08 -21.24 0.74
CA GLY A 49 -0.10 -22.25 -0.30
C GLY A 49 -1.03 -21.92 -1.47
N PRO A 50 -0.82 -22.57 -2.64
CA PRO A 50 -1.51 -22.24 -3.89
C PRO A 50 -3.02 -22.53 -3.90
N THR A 51 -3.53 -23.30 -2.94
CA THR A 51 -4.97 -23.64 -2.87
C THR A 51 -5.75 -22.69 -1.95
N ASN A 52 -5.10 -22.15 -0.91
CA ASN A 52 -5.80 -21.41 0.15
C ASN A 52 -5.52 -19.89 0.15
N TYR A 53 -4.60 -19.42 -0.70
CA TYR A 53 -4.19 -18.00 -0.70
C TYR A 53 -5.31 -17.03 -1.09
N ALA A 54 -6.13 -17.38 -2.08
CA ALA A 54 -7.11 -16.45 -2.67
C ALA A 54 -8.10 -15.86 -1.66
N PRO A 55 -8.83 -16.66 -0.84
CA PRO A 55 -9.75 -16.08 0.16
C PRO A 55 -9.02 -15.26 1.23
N LYS A 56 -7.79 -15.64 1.59
CA LYS A 56 -6.98 -14.87 2.55
C LYS A 56 -6.54 -13.53 1.97
N LEU A 57 -6.17 -13.51 0.69
CA LEU A 57 -5.79 -12.30 -0.03
C LEU A 57 -6.98 -11.35 -0.18
N SER A 58 -8.14 -11.85 -0.60
CA SER A 58 -9.36 -11.03 -0.70
C SER A 58 -9.73 -10.41 0.64
N GLN A 59 -9.66 -11.19 1.73
CA GLN A 59 -9.89 -10.68 3.09
C GLN A 59 -8.86 -9.60 3.46
N TYR A 60 -7.56 -9.84 3.18
CA TYR A 60 -6.51 -8.89 3.48
C TYR A 60 -6.70 -7.57 2.72
N ILE A 61 -6.97 -7.62 1.42
CA ILE A 61 -7.23 -6.44 0.61
C ILE A 61 -8.47 -5.70 1.11
N ALA A 62 -9.58 -6.39 1.41
CA ALA A 62 -10.78 -5.76 1.96
C ALA A 62 -10.51 -5.06 3.31
N ASN A 63 -9.61 -5.60 4.12
CA ASN A 63 -9.27 -5.04 5.41
C ASN A 63 -8.32 -3.83 5.31
N HIS A 64 -7.45 -3.77 4.30
CA HIS A 64 -6.37 -2.77 4.21
C HIS A 64 -6.54 -1.77 3.05
N TYR A 65 -7.35 -2.05 2.04
CA TYR A 65 -7.65 -1.07 1.00
C TYR A 65 -8.77 -0.15 1.45
N ARG A 66 -8.58 1.16 1.29
CA ARG A 66 -9.56 2.19 1.64
C ARG A 66 -9.72 3.15 0.47
N GLU A 67 -10.97 3.50 0.18
CA GLU A 67 -11.28 4.48 -0.87
C GLU A 67 -11.26 5.90 -0.31
N ALA A 68 -11.08 6.90 -1.19
CA ALA A 68 -11.10 8.32 -0.81
C ALA A 68 -12.34 8.75 -0.02
N ARG A 69 -13.50 8.14 -0.27
CA ARG A 69 -14.75 8.42 0.49
C ARG A 69 -14.70 7.95 1.95
N GLU A 70 -13.78 7.05 2.29
CA GLU A 70 -13.58 6.54 3.64
C GLU A 70 -12.53 7.33 4.43
N LYS A 71 -11.94 8.38 3.84
CA LYS A 71 -10.90 9.22 4.46
C LYS A 71 -11.25 9.66 5.88
N ASP A 72 -12.41 10.28 6.07
CA ASP A 72 -12.78 10.83 7.37
C ASP A 72 -13.05 9.73 8.42
N LYS A 73 -13.46 8.54 7.97
CA LYS A 73 -13.58 7.37 8.84
C LYS A 73 -12.20 6.90 9.32
N VAL A 74 -11.22 6.79 8.42
CA VAL A 74 -9.84 6.42 8.77
C VAL A 74 -9.24 7.47 9.71
N LEU A 75 -9.41 8.76 9.42
CA LEU A 75 -8.93 9.83 10.30
C LEU A 75 -9.57 9.77 11.68
N HIS A 76 -10.89 9.55 11.76
CA HIS A 76 -11.60 9.36 13.03
C HIS A 76 -11.06 8.17 13.83
N GLU A 77 -10.83 7.03 13.17
CA GLU A 77 -10.23 5.85 13.81
C GLU A 77 -8.85 6.18 14.39
N THR A 78 -8.00 6.88 13.63
CA THR A 78 -6.66 7.26 14.09
C THR A 78 -6.68 8.26 15.24
N MET A 79 -7.58 9.24 15.23
CA MET A 79 -7.73 10.22 16.32
C MET A 79 -8.18 9.56 17.63
N ASN A 80 -8.93 8.47 17.56
CA ASN A 80 -9.34 7.69 18.74
C ASN A 80 -8.23 6.75 19.26
N GLY A 81 -6.98 6.96 18.82
CA GLY A 81 -5.81 6.22 19.29
C GLY A 81 -5.55 4.90 18.55
N ASN A 82 -6.34 4.56 17.52
CA ASN A 82 -6.08 3.37 16.74
C ASN A 82 -4.95 3.63 15.74
N THR A 83 -4.10 2.63 15.56
CA THR A 83 -3.20 2.64 14.40
C THR A 83 -3.85 1.89 13.25
N VAL A 84 -3.94 2.54 12.09
CA VAL A 84 -4.55 1.95 10.89
C VAL A 84 -3.45 1.52 9.92
N GLN A 85 -3.53 0.28 9.45
CA GLN A 85 -2.70 -0.21 8.35
C GLN A 85 -3.52 -0.20 7.06
N LEU A 86 -2.95 0.32 5.99
CA LEU A 86 -3.62 0.38 4.70
C LEU A 86 -2.67 0.27 3.51
N ILE A 87 -3.20 -0.19 2.38
CA ILE A 87 -2.48 -0.24 1.11
C ILE A 87 -2.81 1.02 0.31
N ASP A 88 -1.80 1.78 -0.07
CA ASP A 88 -1.95 3.02 -0.83
C ASP A 88 -0.76 3.25 -1.78
N GLU A 89 -0.95 4.16 -2.72
CA GLU A 89 0.15 4.81 -3.43
C GLU A 89 0.64 6.00 -2.61
N ILE A 90 1.89 5.90 -2.16
CA ILE A 90 2.50 6.87 -1.26
C ILE A 90 3.52 7.69 -2.03
N LYS A 91 3.42 9.00 -1.97
CA LYS A 91 4.42 9.92 -2.50
C LYS A 91 4.81 10.93 -1.43
N VAL A 92 6.09 11.27 -1.38
CA VAL A 92 6.62 12.26 -0.44
C VAL A 92 7.12 13.46 -1.23
N GLU A 93 6.83 14.64 -0.73
CA GLU A 93 7.31 15.91 -1.26
C GLU A 93 8.08 16.65 -0.17
N THR A 94 9.22 17.24 -0.54
CA THR A 94 10.00 18.07 0.38
C THR A 94 9.36 19.45 0.46
N ASP A 95 9.00 19.88 1.66
CA ASP A 95 8.49 21.21 1.93
C ASP A 95 9.52 22.05 2.69
N VAL A 96 10.22 22.89 1.93
CA VAL A 96 11.24 23.81 2.44
C VAL A 96 10.66 24.91 3.33
N THR A 97 9.35 25.19 3.28
CA THR A 97 8.74 26.28 4.05
C THR A 97 8.53 25.90 5.52
N ILE A 98 8.29 24.62 5.79
CA ILE A 98 8.16 24.04 7.13
C ILE A 98 9.38 23.19 7.51
N GLU A 99 10.42 23.21 6.67
CA GLU A 99 11.65 22.42 6.82
C GLU A 99 11.38 20.92 7.08
N ASN A 100 10.36 20.37 6.41
CA ASN A 100 9.88 19.01 6.64
C ASN A 100 9.34 18.37 5.34
N TYR A 101 8.75 17.19 5.45
CA TYR A 101 8.20 16.44 4.33
C TYR A 101 6.68 16.34 4.43
N ARG A 102 6.01 16.42 3.29
CA ARG A 102 4.58 16.13 3.15
C ARG A 102 4.40 14.83 2.42
N THR A 103 3.51 14.00 2.94
CA THR A 103 3.20 12.69 2.39
C THR A 103 1.79 12.67 1.87
N HIS A 104 1.68 12.18 0.64
CA HIS A 104 0.44 12.00 -0.09
C HIS A 104 0.10 10.51 -0.08
N LEU A 105 -1.10 10.20 0.39
CA LEU A 105 -1.76 8.91 0.21
C LEU A 105 -2.79 9.10 -0.89
N MET A 106 -2.45 8.69 -2.11
CA MET A 106 -3.21 9.06 -3.31
C MET A 106 -4.60 8.44 -3.34
N ASN A 107 -4.75 7.19 -2.89
CA ASN A 107 -6.02 6.47 -2.90
C ASN A 107 -6.95 6.95 -1.79
N LEU A 108 -6.43 7.13 -0.58
CA LEU A 108 -7.20 7.69 0.54
C LEU A 108 -7.45 9.21 0.38
N GLY A 109 -6.62 9.91 -0.39
CA GLY A 109 -6.75 11.33 -0.67
C GLY A 109 -6.24 12.25 0.44
N ILE A 110 -5.28 11.79 1.24
CA ILE A 110 -4.54 12.63 2.20
C ILE A 110 -3.35 13.25 1.48
N LYS A 111 -3.10 14.55 1.65
CA LYS A 111 -2.07 15.29 0.88
C LYS A 111 -0.98 15.96 1.73
N ASP A 112 -1.13 15.87 3.04
CA ASP A 112 -0.39 16.66 4.01
C ASP A 112 -0.05 15.85 5.26
N ALA A 113 0.01 14.52 5.13
CA ALA A 113 0.48 13.67 6.23
C ALA A 113 1.97 13.89 6.48
N MET A 114 2.38 13.77 7.74
CA MET A 114 3.80 13.74 8.11
C MET A 114 4.34 12.31 7.99
N ILE A 115 5.65 12.18 7.77
CA ILE A 115 6.33 10.90 7.67
C ILE A 115 7.61 10.89 8.49
N ALA A 116 7.94 9.74 9.07
CA ALA A 116 9.18 9.57 9.80
C ALA A 116 10.36 9.52 8.82
N LYS A 117 11.39 10.34 9.06
CA LYS A 117 12.59 10.41 8.22
C LYS A 117 13.25 9.05 7.91
N PRO A 118 13.35 8.09 8.86
CA PRO A 118 13.90 6.77 8.56
C PRO A 118 13.15 6.00 7.46
N VAL A 119 11.86 6.27 7.25
CA VAL A 119 11.08 5.67 6.15
C VAL A 119 11.54 6.24 4.81
N ILE A 120 11.77 7.54 4.73
CA ILE A 120 12.31 8.18 3.52
C ILE A 120 13.70 7.62 3.21
N ASP A 121 14.57 7.55 4.22
CA ASP A 121 15.95 7.05 4.06
C ASP A 121 15.99 5.59 3.59
N SER A 122 14.98 4.79 3.94
CA SER A 122 14.87 3.38 3.52
C SER A 122 14.24 3.21 2.13
N TYR A 123 13.50 4.22 1.66
CA TYR A 123 12.64 4.12 0.48
C TYR A 123 12.71 5.40 -0.38
N GLU A 124 13.87 5.67 -0.97
CA GLU A 124 14.15 6.89 -1.73
C GLU A 124 13.14 7.17 -2.85
N ASN A 125 12.59 6.13 -3.48
CA ASN A 125 11.60 6.27 -4.55
C ASN A 125 10.29 6.96 -4.10
N LEU A 126 10.02 7.04 -2.79
CA LEU A 126 8.93 7.86 -2.25
C LEU A 126 9.05 9.33 -2.66
N LEU A 127 10.28 9.86 -2.76
CA LEU A 127 10.57 11.25 -3.13
C LEU A 127 10.60 11.48 -4.65
N VAL A 128 10.73 10.43 -5.45
CA VAL A 128 10.92 10.53 -6.91
C VAL A 128 9.62 10.26 -7.65
N THR A 129 9.17 9.00 -7.64
CA THR A 129 7.98 8.56 -8.37
C THR A 129 6.80 8.29 -7.45
N GLY A 130 7.03 8.16 -6.15
CA GLY A 130 6.11 7.48 -5.25
C GLY A 130 6.23 5.96 -5.35
N MET A 131 5.58 5.25 -4.44
CA MET A 131 5.57 3.80 -4.36
C MET A 131 4.22 3.30 -3.85
N TRP A 132 3.81 2.13 -4.34
CA TRP A 132 2.73 1.39 -3.70
C TRP A 132 3.26 0.57 -2.54
N GLY A 133 2.58 0.62 -1.40
CA GLY A 133 2.98 -0.12 -0.22
C GLY A 133 1.92 -0.16 0.87
N GLU A 134 2.22 -0.92 1.92
CA GLU A 134 1.44 -0.91 3.15
C GLU A 134 1.95 0.22 4.06
N ALA A 135 1.09 1.19 4.35
CA ALA A 135 1.35 2.29 5.27
C ALA A 135 0.74 2.00 6.64
N LYS A 136 1.47 2.36 7.70
CA LYS A 136 0.96 2.40 9.06
C LYS A 136 0.74 3.85 9.47
N ILE A 137 -0.52 4.23 9.68
CA ILE A 137 -0.94 5.60 9.96
C ILE A 137 -1.38 5.71 11.42
N GLN A 138 -0.88 6.73 12.10
CA GLN A 138 -1.21 7.03 13.49
C GLN A 138 -1.44 8.54 13.64
N TYR A 139 -2.34 8.90 14.54
CA TYR A 139 -2.47 10.28 14.98
C TYR A 139 -1.38 10.60 16.00
N ASN A 140 -0.62 11.66 15.75
CA ASN A 140 0.39 12.15 16.69
C ASN A 140 0.42 13.69 16.65
N PRO A 141 -0.13 14.38 17.66
CA PRO A 141 -0.17 15.84 17.69
C PRO A 141 1.20 16.48 18.00
N GLU A 142 2.15 15.74 18.57
CA GLU A 142 3.46 16.25 18.98
C GLU A 142 4.42 16.47 17.80
N ILE A 143 4.16 15.82 16.66
CA ILE A 143 5.02 15.88 15.46
C ILE A 143 4.54 16.90 14.43
N VAL A 144 3.43 17.61 14.70
CA VAL A 144 2.92 18.62 13.79
C VAL A 144 3.93 19.79 13.77
N PRO A 145 4.61 20.06 12.64
CA PRO A 145 5.54 21.16 12.57
C PRO A 145 4.79 22.47 12.78
N ARG A 146 5.24 23.26 13.76
CA ARG A 146 4.75 24.63 13.96
C ARG A 146 5.44 25.51 12.93
N ASN A 147 4.67 26.34 12.22
CA ASN A 147 5.29 27.24 11.25
C ASN A 147 6.23 28.25 11.96
N ILE A 148 7.06 28.97 11.20
CA ILE A 148 7.98 30.00 11.74
C ILE A 148 7.21 31.15 12.46
N LYS A 149 5.89 31.24 12.26
CA LYS A 149 4.98 32.19 12.91
C LYS A 149 4.28 31.62 14.17
N GLY A 150 4.52 30.36 14.54
CA GLY A 150 3.90 29.71 15.69
C GLY A 150 2.41 29.35 15.53
N GLU A 151 1.87 29.34 14.30
CA GLU A 151 0.53 28.77 14.00
C GLU A 151 0.64 27.32 13.50
#